data_AF-A0A948MLD7-F1
#
_entry.id   AF-A0A948MLD7-F1
#
_cell.length_a   1.000
_cell.length_b   1.000
_cell.length_c   1.000
_cell.angle_alpha   90.00
_cell.angle_beta   90.00
_cell.angle_gamma   90.00
#
_symmetry.space_group_name_H-M   'P 1'
#
loop_
_entity.id
_entity.type
_entity.pdbx_description
1 polymer ?
#
loop_
_entity_poly.entity_id
_entity_poly.type
_entity_poly.pdbx_seq_one_letter_code
_entity_poly.pdbx_strand_id
1 'polypeptide(L)'
;MRPMTVTTPIADQSGLDGLRAEIDSIDRQMQELLIRRFEVTREVANLKQNQRSQNNWRPNRQAQLLRGLVTRHRGTCPQTALIRIWQEIMGASLALQGPFSVGVALAESGDLWDLARDHFGNVATMGVVGPAPQVVGAVSEGDISVGVVPLPQDGEDRPW
;
A
#
# COMPACT_ATOMS: atom_id res chain seq x y z
N MET A 1 -4.72 -71.10 5.51
CA MET A 1 -4.19 -69.80 5.03
C MET A 1 -5.23 -68.72 5.33
N ARG A 2 -4.96 -67.86 6.32
CA ARG A 2 -5.77 -66.66 6.62
C ARG A 2 -5.05 -65.44 5.99
N PRO A 3 -5.74 -64.48 5.37
CA PRO A 3 -5.10 -63.29 4.86
C PRO A 3 -4.73 -62.36 6.04
N MET A 4 -3.49 -61.90 6.09
CA MET A 4 -3.11 -60.77 6.94
C MET A 4 -3.48 -59.49 6.19
N THR A 5 -4.56 -58.84 6.63
CA THR A 5 -4.80 -57.44 6.30
C THR A 5 -3.71 -56.60 6.95
N VAL A 6 -2.79 -56.09 6.14
CA VAL A 6 -1.90 -54.99 6.54
C VAL A 6 -2.76 -53.74 6.52
N THR A 7 -3.25 -53.33 7.70
CA THR A 7 -3.80 -52.00 7.91
C THR A 7 -2.64 -51.01 7.79
N THR A 8 -2.60 -50.30 6.65
CA THR A 8 -1.78 -49.10 6.46
C THR A 8 -2.05 -48.12 7.61
N PRO A 9 -1.01 -47.54 8.26
CA PRO A 9 -1.25 -46.56 9.31
C PRO A 9 -1.84 -45.29 8.69
N ILE A 10 -2.92 -44.81 9.30
CA ILE A 10 -3.50 -43.48 9.07
C ILE A 10 -2.46 -42.47 9.59
N ALA A 11 -1.49 -42.13 8.75
CA ALA A 11 -0.53 -41.09 9.05
C ALA A 11 -1.07 -39.74 8.54
N ASP A 12 -1.31 -38.84 9.49
CA ASP A 12 -1.04 -37.39 9.39
C ASP A 12 -2.04 -36.43 8.70
N GLN A 13 -3.34 -36.74 8.69
CA GLN A 13 -4.37 -35.75 8.32
C GLN A 13 -4.62 -34.69 9.42
N SER A 14 -4.30 -34.96 10.69
CA SER A 14 -4.56 -34.01 11.79
C SER A 14 -3.54 -32.87 11.89
N GLY A 15 -2.31 -33.04 11.40
CA GLY A 15 -1.27 -32.02 11.45
C GLY A 15 -1.46 -30.91 10.42
N LEU A 16 -1.58 -31.27 9.14
CA LEU A 16 -1.71 -30.30 8.05
C LEU A 16 -3.06 -29.57 8.06
N ASP A 17 -4.16 -30.30 8.27
CA ASP A 17 -5.48 -29.67 8.28
C ASP A 17 -5.68 -28.79 9.52
N GLY A 18 -5.05 -29.14 10.64
CA GLY A 18 -4.98 -28.28 11.82
C GLY A 18 -4.27 -26.96 11.54
N LEU A 19 -3.10 -27.00 10.88
CA LEU A 19 -2.35 -25.79 10.49
C LEU A 19 -3.12 -24.93 9.48
N ARG A 20 -3.85 -25.53 8.54
CA ARG A 20 -4.71 -24.78 7.61
C ARG A 20 -5.86 -24.07 8.34
N ALA A 21 -6.51 -24.75 9.28
CA ALA A 21 -7.55 -24.13 10.10
C ALA A 21 -7.01 -22.98 10.97
N GLU A 22 -5.77 -23.08 11.43
CA GLU A 22 -5.07 -21.98 12.12
C GLU A 22 -4.86 -20.79 11.18
N ILE A 23 -4.38 -21.01 9.95
CA ILE A 23 -4.24 -19.95 8.93
C ILE A 23 -5.59 -19.28 8.67
N ASP A 24 -6.65 -20.04 8.42
CA ASP A 24 -7.99 -19.50 8.16
C ASP A 24 -8.52 -18.67 9.35
N SER A 25 -8.18 -19.08 10.58
CA SER A 25 -8.51 -18.31 11.79
C SER A 25 -7.76 -16.99 11.86
N ILE A 26 -6.46 -16.99 11.52
CA ILE A 26 -5.62 -15.79 11.47
C ILE A 26 -6.11 -14.85 10.37
N ASP A 27 -6.44 -15.36 9.18
CA ASP A 27 -6.93 -14.58 8.05
C ASP A 27 -8.24 -13.85 8.38
N ARG A 28 -9.17 -14.53 9.07
CA ARG A 28 -10.40 -13.87 9.57
C ARG A 28 -10.11 -12.74 10.54
N GLN A 29 -9.22 -12.96 11.51
CA GLN A 29 -8.82 -11.91 12.46
C GLN A 29 -8.12 -10.74 11.75
N MET A 30 -7.26 -11.01 10.77
CA MET A 30 -6.63 -9.97 9.97
C MET A 30 -7.67 -9.17 9.19
N GLN A 31 -8.66 -9.82 8.58
CA GLN A 31 -9.75 -9.16 7.87
C GLN A 31 -10.57 -8.26 8.82
N GLU A 32 -10.95 -8.75 10.00
CA GLU A 32 -11.68 -7.98 11.01
C GLU A 32 -10.89 -6.74 11.46
N LEU A 33 -9.59 -6.90 11.75
CA LEU A 33 -8.71 -5.80 12.12
C LEU A 33 -8.54 -4.77 11.00
N LEU A 34 -8.44 -5.22 9.74
CA LEU A 34 -8.36 -4.34 8.58
C LEU A 34 -9.64 -3.53 8.41
N ILE A 35 -10.81 -4.18 8.47
CA ILE A 35 -12.11 -3.50 8.41
C ILE A 35 -12.20 -2.44 9.51
N ARG A 36 -11.89 -2.82 10.75
CA ARG A 36 -11.91 -1.88 11.88
C ARG A 36 -10.97 -0.69 11.67
N ARG A 37 -9.77 -0.94 11.12
CA ARG A 37 -8.81 0.13 10.78
C ARG A 37 -9.38 1.09 9.73
N PHE A 38 -10.09 0.59 8.72
CA PHE A 38 -10.72 1.42 7.70
C PHE A 38 -11.92 2.21 8.24
N GLU A 39 -12.69 1.66 9.17
CA GLU A 39 -13.73 2.42 9.88
C GLU A 39 -13.15 3.61 10.65
N VAL A 40 -12.05 3.40 11.39
CA VAL A 40 -11.34 4.48 12.09
C VAL A 40 -10.80 5.51 11.10
N THR A 41 -10.33 5.06 9.93
CA THR A 41 -9.85 5.96 8.87
C THR A 41 -10.98 6.84 8.34
N ARG A 42 -12.18 6.28 8.17
CA ARG A 42 -13.39 7.03 7.78
C ARG A 42 -13.80 8.04 8.84
N GLU A 43 -13.75 7.69 10.12
CA GLU A 43 -14.00 8.64 11.22
C GLU A 43 -13.00 9.81 11.20
N VAL A 44 -11.71 9.52 10.97
CA VAL A 44 -10.67 10.55 10.80
C VAL A 44 -10.98 11.44 9.58
N ALA A 45 -11.42 10.87 8.46
CA ALA A 45 -11.81 11.61 7.27
C ALA A 45 -12.96 12.60 7.57
N ASN A 46 -14.01 12.12 8.26
CA ASN A 46 -15.16 12.94 8.63
C ASN A 46 -14.77 14.12 9.53
N LEU A 47 -13.87 13.90 10.49
CA LEU A 47 -13.37 14.97 11.35
C LEU A 47 -12.56 16.02 10.58
N LYS A 48 -11.76 15.61 9.60
CA LYS A 48 -10.96 16.53 8.77
C LYS A 48 -11.81 17.38 7.83
N GLN A 49 -12.87 16.81 7.27
CA GLN A 49 -13.84 17.54 6.43
C GLN A 49 -14.47 18.69 7.22
N ASN A 50 -14.86 18.44 8.48
CA ASN A 50 -15.41 19.46 9.37
C ASN A 50 -14.41 20.58 9.71
N GLN A 51 -13.10 20.31 9.58
CA GLN A 51 -12.02 21.27 9.88
C GLN A 51 -11.47 21.99 8.64
N ARG A 52 -12.02 21.78 7.44
CA ARG A 52 -11.51 22.32 6.16
C ARG A 52 -10.01 22.06 5.92
N SER A 53 -9.47 20.96 6.48
CA SER A 53 -8.08 20.59 6.23
C SER A 53 -7.93 20.06 4.81
N GLN A 54 -7.29 20.81 3.92
CA GLN A 54 -7.19 20.47 2.50
C GLN A 54 -6.19 19.34 2.18
N ASN A 55 -5.18 19.10 3.04
CA ASN A 55 -4.15 18.10 2.74
C ASN A 55 -4.37 16.77 3.49
N ASN A 56 -4.88 15.77 2.75
CA ASN A 56 -5.11 14.42 3.24
C ASN A 56 -3.84 13.55 3.26
N TRP A 57 -2.88 13.82 2.38
CA TRP A 57 -1.65 13.05 2.28
C TRP A 57 -0.55 13.61 3.19
N ARG A 58 0.00 12.75 4.06
CA ARG A 58 0.98 13.13 5.09
C ARG A 58 2.22 12.22 4.99
N PRO A 59 3.18 12.51 4.08
CA PRO A 59 4.31 11.63 3.81
C PRO A 59 5.16 11.36 5.07
N ASN A 60 5.34 12.36 5.94
CA ASN A 60 6.04 12.18 7.21
C ASN A 60 5.41 11.09 8.09
N ARG A 61 4.09 11.01 8.14
CA ARG A 61 3.39 9.99 8.93
C ARG A 61 3.50 8.60 8.30
N GLN A 62 3.45 8.50 6.97
CA GLN A 62 3.69 7.24 6.27
C GLN A 62 5.11 6.73 6.53
N ALA A 63 6.12 7.59 6.42
CA ALA A 63 7.51 7.23 6.71
C ALA A 63 7.69 6.75 8.16
N GLN A 64 7.08 7.43 9.14
CA GLN A 64 7.10 7.00 10.54
C GLN A 64 6.46 5.62 10.74
N LEU A 65 5.31 5.36 10.09
CA LEU A 65 4.63 4.06 10.17
C LEU A 65 5.48 2.93 9.59
N LEU A 66 6.08 3.13 8.41
CA LEU A 66 6.92 2.14 7.74
C LEU A 66 8.21 1.87 8.53
N ARG A 67 8.90 2.92 9.01
CA ARG A 67 10.08 2.76 9.89
C ARG A 67 9.73 2.00 11.15
N GLY A 68 8.60 2.34 11.78
CA GLY A 68 8.11 1.63 12.95
C GLY A 68 7.87 0.15 12.68
N LEU A 69 7.28 -0.17 11.52
CA LEU A 69 7.00 -1.54 11.07
C LEU A 69 8.27 -2.36 10.85
N VAL A 70 9.29 -1.78 10.23
CA VAL A 70 10.60 -2.42 10.08
C VAL A 70 11.28 -2.61 11.44
N THR A 71 11.27 -1.59 12.29
CA THR A 71 11.98 -1.62 13.59
C THR A 71 11.43 -2.72 14.51
N ARG A 72 10.11 -2.94 14.52
CA ARG A 72 9.44 -3.96 15.34
C ARG A 72 9.37 -5.34 14.68
N HIS A 73 9.90 -5.50 13.47
CA HIS A 73 9.88 -6.78 12.76
C HIS A 73 10.78 -7.81 13.46
N ARG A 74 10.21 -8.98 13.78
CA ARG A 74 10.88 -10.12 14.44
C ARG A 74 10.47 -11.48 13.86
N GLY A 75 9.74 -11.48 12.73
CA GLY A 75 9.12 -12.69 12.16
C GLY A 75 9.85 -13.24 10.94
N THR A 76 9.30 -14.33 10.40
CA THR A 76 9.75 -15.01 9.18
C THR A 76 9.22 -14.37 7.89
N CYS A 77 8.28 -13.43 8.01
CA CYS A 77 7.74 -12.70 6.85
C CYS A 77 8.85 -11.88 6.16
N PRO A 78 8.96 -11.94 4.83
CA PRO A 78 9.88 -11.06 4.11
C PRO A 78 9.55 -9.59 4.38
N GLN A 79 10.54 -8.82 4.84
CA GLN A 79 10.36 -7.41 5.21
C GLN A 79 9.80 -6.58 4.04
N THR A 80 10.25 -6.85 2.81
CA THR A 80 9.76 -6.17 1.60
C THR A 80 8.29 -6.44 1.34
N ALA A 81 7.82 -7.67 1.54
CA ALA A 81 6.41 -8.03 1.43
C ALA A 81 5.57 -7.30 2.48
N LEU A 82 6.04 -7.27 3.73
CA LEU A 82 5.36 -6.57 4.82
C LEU A 82 5.23 -5.06 4.55
N ILE A 83 6.27 -4.43 4.00
CA ILE A 83 6.23 -3.02 3.58
C ILE A 83 5.18 -2.81 2.48
N ARG A 84 5.18 -3.64 1.44
CA ARG A 84 4.23 -3.53 0.31
C ARG A 84 2.77 -3.69 0.75
N ILE A 85 2.49 -4.66 1.62
CA ILE A 85 1.14 -4.82 2.22
C ILE A 85 0.71 -3.54 2.93
N TRP A 86 1.60 -2.94 3.73
CA TRP A 86 1.27 -1.70 4.43
C TRP A 86 1.10 -0.49 3.51
N GLN A 87 1.86 -0.42 2.41
CA GLN A 87 1.71 0.62 1.40
C GLN A 87 0.34 0.53 0.71
N GLU A 88 -0.11 -0.66 0.33
CA GLU A 88 -1.45 -0.85 -0.25
C GLU A 88 -2.57 -0.47 0.74
N ILE A 89 -2.43 -0.86 2.01
CA ILE A 89 -3.37 -0.45 3.06
C ILE A 89 -3.40 1.09 3.18
N MET A 90 -2.25 1.75 3.14
CA MET A 90 -2.15 3.22 3.21
C MET A 90 -2.73 3.90 1.97
N GLY A 91 -2.50 3.37 0.77
CA GLY A 91 -3.07 3.87 -0.49
C GLY A 91 -4.59 3.81 -0.48
N ALA A 92 -5.17 2.65 -0.13
CA ALA A 92 -6.61 2.49 0.03
C ALA A 92 -7.19 3.43 1.11
N SER A 93 -6.45 3.67 2.20
CA SER A 93 -6.87 4.60 3.26
C SER A 93 -6.91 6.04 2.80
N LEU A 94 -6.07 6.41 1.84
CA LEU A 94 -6.01 7.76 1.30
C LEU A 94 -7.21 8.02 0.39
N ALA A 95 -7.60 7.05 -0.43
CA ALA A 95 -8.79 7.12 -1.27
C ALA A 95 -10.09 7.32 -0.45
N LEU A 96 -10.16 6.77 0.77
CA LEU A 96 -11.30 7.00 1.67
C LEU A 96 -11.36 8.41 2.26
N GLN A 97 -10.23 9.12 2.33
CA GLN A 97 -10.17 10.45 2.96
C GLN A 97 -10.62 11.57 2.03
N GLY A 98 -10.75 11.30 0.73
CA GLY A 98 -11.22 12.23 -0.29
C GLY A 98 -10.55 12.00 -1.64
N PRO A 99 -10.88 12.83 -2.65
CA PRO A 99 -10.23 12.79 -3.94
C PRO A 99 -8.70 12.90 -3.78
N PHE A 100 -7.98 11.94 -4.36
CA PHE A 100 -6.52 11.92 -4.37
C PHE A 100 -6.07 11.39 -5.72
N SER A 101 -5.29 12.21 -6.45
CA SER A 101 -4.78 11.89 -7.77
C SER A 101 -3.27 12.07 -7.83
N VAL A 102 -2.60 11.16 -8.54
CA VAL A 102 -1.16 11.19 -8.77
C VAL A 102 -0.90 11.44 -10.25
N GLY A 103 -0.23 12.54 -10.56
CA GLY A 103 0.30 12.80 -11.89
C GLY A 103 1.72 12.28 -12.00
N VAL A 104 2.00 11.48 -13.02
CA VAL A 104 3.34 10.95 -13.29
C VAL A 104 3.92 11.67 -14.51
N ALA A 105 5.16 12.14 -14.39
CA ALA A 105 5.88 12.71 -15.50
C ALA A 105 6.13 11.64 -16.57
N LEU A 106 6.06 12.06 -17.83
CA LEU A 106 6.49 11.24 -18.95
C LEU A 106 7.99 10.97 -18.82
N ALA A 107 8.37 9.69 -18.78
CA ALA A 107 9.75 9.23 -18.78
C ALA A 107 9.91 8.11 -19.82
N GLU A 108 11.06 8.07 -20.49
CA GLU A 108 11.31 7.10 -21.56
C GLU A 108 11.38 5.65 -21.07
N SER A 109 11.88 5.43 -19.86
CA SER A 109 12.11 4.11 -19.29
C SER A 109 10.90 3.50 -18.56
N GLY A 110 9.84 4.27 -18.30
CA GLY A 110 8.68 3.82 -17.52
C GLY A 110 8.91 3.73 -16.00
N ASP A 111 10.15 3.90 -15.52
CA ASP A 111 10.52 3.70 -14.11
C ASP A 111 9.73 4.58 -13.12
N LEU A 112 9.34 5.79 -13.53
CA LEU A 112 8.55 6.69 -12.69
C LEU A 112 7.14 6.15 -12.43
N TRP A 113 6.57 5.44 -13.40
CA TRP A 113 5.25 4.84 -13.26
C TRP A 113 5.27 3.70 -12.25
N ASP A 114 6.28 2.83 -12.33
CA ASP A 114 6.44 1.73 -11.38
C ASP A 114 6.77 2.24 -9.98
N LEU A 115 7.58 3.28 -9.85
CA LEU A 115 7.83 3.94 -8.57
C LEU A 115 6.55 4.55 -7.97
N ALA A 116 5.73 5.21 -8.80
CA ALA A 116 4.45 5.75 -8.37
C ALA A 116 3.52 4.63 -7.87
N ARG A 117 3.42 3.52 -8.61
CA ARG A 117 2.63 2.35 -8.22
C ARG A 117 3.14 1.73 -6.92
N ASP A 118 4.45 1.55 -6.76
CA ASP A 118 5.03 0.99 -5.55
C ASP A 118 4.82 1.90 -4.33
N HIS A 119 4.73 3.22 -4.52
CA HIS A 119 4.53 4.17 -3.42
C HIS A 119 3.06 4.37 -3.03
N PHE A 120 2.17 4.53 -4.00
CA PHE A 120 0.77 4.89 -3.78
C PHE A 120 -0.20 3.70 -3.84
N GLY A 121 0.30 2.53 -4.24
CA GLY A 121 -0.49 1.31 -4.42
C GLY A 121 -1.27 1.32 -5.74
N ASN A 122 -2.02 0.23 -5.97
CA ASN A 122 -2.78 0.05 -7.21
C ASN A 122 -4.15 0.74 -7.22
N VAL A 123 -4.63 1.17 -6.06
CA VAL A 123 -5.97 1.75 -5.90
C VAL A 123 -5.99 3.26 -6.15
N ALA A 124 -4.84 3.93 -6.11
CA ALA A 124 -4.76 5.36 -6.36
C ALA A 124 -5.11 5.71 -7.81
N THR A 125 -5.83 6.81 -8.03
CA THR A 125 -6.06 7.35 -9.38
C THR A 125 -4.75 7.96 -9.88
N MET A 126 -4.14 7.34 -10.88
CA MET A 126 -2.86 7.78 -11.43
C MET A 126 -2.93 7.94 -12.95
N GLY A 127 -2.21 8.92 -13.49
CA GLY A 127 -2.14 9.17 -14.92
C GLY A 127 -0.84 9.85 -15.33
N VAL A 128 -0.40 9.61 -16.56
CA VAL A 128 0.71 10.37 -17.16
C VAL A 128 0.16 11.73 -17.57
N VAL A 129 0.80 12.81 -17.09
CA VAL A 129 0.35 14.19 -17.35
C VAL A 129 1.14 14.80 -18.50
N GLY A 130 2.47 14.62 -18.51
CA GLY A 130 3.37 15.25 -19.48
C GLY A 130 4.77 15.41 -18.90
N PRO A 131 5.60 16.30 -19.44
CA PRO A 131 6.92 16.63 -18.87
C PRO A 131 6.84 17.15 -17.44
N ALA A 132 7.94 17.07 -16.69
CA ALA A 132 8.00 17.45 -15.27
C ALA A 132 7.42 18.85 -14.96
N PRO A 133 7.69 19.91 -15.74
CA PRO A 133 7.09 21.23 -15.49
C PRO A 133 5.56 21.26 -15.57
N GLN A 134 4.96 20.45 -16.44
CA GLN A 134 3.50 20.36 -16.54
C GLN A 134 2.91 19.65 -15.31
N VAL A 135 3.58 18.61 -14.80
CA VAL A 135 3.18 17.94 -13.56
C VAL A 135 3.24 18.93 -12.39
N VAL A 136 4.31 19.72 -12.29
CA VAL A 136 4.47 20.73 -11.23
C VAL A 136 3.41 21.83 -11.33
N GLY A 137 3.10 22.28 -12.55
CA GLY A 137 2.00 23.21 -12.82
C GLY A 137 0.66 22.65 -12.35
N ALA A 138 0.32 21.43 -12.75
CA ALA A 138 -0.93 20.77 -12.38
C ALA A 138 -1.08 20.57 -10.85
N VAL A 139 0.02 20.29 -10.12
CA VAL A 139 0.00 20.28 -8.65
C VAL A 139 -0.25 21.68 -8.07
N SER A 140 0.39 22.70 -8.64
CA SER A 140 0.29 24.09 -8.15
C SER A 140 -1.09 24.69 -8.37
N GLU A 141 -1.75 24.31 -9.47
CA GLU A 141 -3.12 24.72 -9.83
C GLU A 141 -4.18 23.90 -9.07
N GLY A 142 -3.80 22.76 -8.48
CA GLY A 142 -4.69 21.89 -7.73
C GLY A 142 -5.44 20.86 -8.55
N ASP A 143 -5.10 20.71 -9.84
CA ASP A 143 -5.68 19.70 -10.75
C ASP A 143 -5.32 18.27 -10.32
N ILE A 144 -4.12 18.10 -9.75
CA ILE A 144 -3.65 16.83 -9.18
C ILE A 144 -3.16 17.00 -7.75
N SER A 145 -3.26 15.95 -6.94
CA SER A 145 -2.87 16.01 -5.53
C SER A 145 -1.37 15.89 -5.32
N VAL A 146 -0.69 15.05 -6.11
CA VAL A 146 0.76 14.80 -6.02
C VAL A 146 1.36 14.58 -7.41
N GLY A 147 2.58 15.09 -7.61
CA GLY A 147 3.39 14.85 -8.80
C GLY A 147 4.53 13.88 -8.53
N VAL A 148 4.74 12.92 -9.42
CA VAL A 148 5.93 12.06 -9.48
C VAL A 148 6.75 12.48 -10.70
N VAL A 149 7.97 12.93 -10.45
CA VAL A 149 8.78 13.65 -11.42
C VAL A 149 10.24 13.17 -11.28
N PRO A 150 11.05 13.18 -12.36
CA PRO A 150 12.43 12.69 -12.31
C PRO A 150 13.29 13.56 -11.38
N LEU A 151 14.34 12.98 -10.80
CA LEU A 151 15.30 13.77 -10.04
C LEU A 151 15.93 14.81 -10.97
N PRO A 152 15.96 16.10 -10.59
CA PRO A 152 16.46 17.16 -11.44
C PRO A 152 17.98 16.99 -11.58
N GLN A 153 18.48 17.22 -12.78
CA GLN A 153 19.91 17.06 -13.09
C GLN A 153 20.62 18.41 -13.13
N ASP A 154 21.90 18.39 -12.76
CA ASP A 154 22.75 19.57 -12.86
C ASP A 154 22.84 20.05 -14.31
N GLY A 155 22.51 21.32 -14.55
CA GLY A 155 22.56 21.94 -15.88
C GLY A 155 21.26 21.87 -16.69
N GLU A 156 20.16 21.36 -16.13
CA GLU A 156 18.84 21.50 -16.74
C GLU A 156 18.34 22.95 -16.70
N ASP A 157 17.89 23.48 -17.83
CA ASP A 157 17.34 24.84 -17.93
C ASP A 157 16.03 25.02 -17.13
N ARG A 158 15.28 23.92 -16.98
CA ARG A 158 13.99 23.87 -16.25
C ARG A 158 13.83 22.53 -15.53
N PRO A 159 14.51 22.35 -14.38
CA PRO A 159 14.40 21.10 -13.63
C PRO A 159 12.99 20.87 -13.09
N TRP A 160 12.22 21.95 -12.85
CA TRP A 160 10.83 21.96 -12.43
C TRP A 160 10.08 23.14 -13.04
#